data_AF-A0A7K2Q3P1-F1
#
_entry.id   AF-A0A7K2Q3P1-F1
#
_cell.length_a   1.000
_cell.length_b   1.000
_cell.length_c   1.000
_cell.angle_alpha   90.00
_cell.angle_beta   90.00
_cell.angle_gamma   90.00
#
_symmetry.space_group_name_H-M   'P 1'
#
loop_
_entity.id
_entity.type
_entity.pdbx_description
1 polymer ?
#
loop_
_entity_poly.entity_id
_entity_poly.type
_entity_poly.pdbx_seq_one_letter_code
_entity_poly.pdbx_strand_id
1 'polypeptide(L)'
;VARERLPHLCGRDPQALDEQQMARAVVESVAENTSDAVVGALVWGAAAGVPGLLAFRAVNTLDAMVGHKSPRHLRYGWASARLDDLVGWPGARLTALAAAAAGPHRRGAVRA
;
A
#
# COMPACT_ATOMS: atom_id res chain seq x y z
N VAL A 1 22.21 10.33 -2.48
CA VAL A 1 21.66 8.99 -2.15
C VAL A 1 20.18 8.99 -1.79
N ALA A 2 19.72 9.45 -0.61
CA ALA A 2 18.31 9.29 -0.20
C ALA A 2 17.32 9.96 -1.18
N ARG A 3 17.58 11.22 -1.54
CA ARG A 3 16.77 11.96 -2.53
C ARG A 3 16.79 11.35 -3.93
N GLU A 4 17.86 10.66 -4.31
CA GLU A 4 17.94 9.97 -5.61
C GLU A 4 17.13 8.67 -5.61
N ARG A 5 17.00 8.01 -4.45
CA ARG A 5 16.34 6.70 -4.36
C ARG A 5 14.84 6.77 -4.09
N LEU A 6 14.38 7.83 -3.42
CA LEU A 6 12.97 7.99 -3.05
C LEU A 6 11.99 7.87 -4.24
N PRO A 7 12.30 8.39 -5.46
CA PRO A 7 11.42 8.24 -6.62
C PRO A 7 11.18 6.79 -7.07
N HIS A 8 12.04 5.84 -6.68
CA HIS A 8 11.83 4.41 -6.95
C HIS A 8 10.81 3.76 -6.03
N LEU A 9 10.41 4.42 -4.94
CA LEU A 9 9.43 3.94 -3.98
C LEU A 9 8.08 4.66 -4.11
N CYS A 10 8.10 5.97 -4.40
CA CYS A 10 6.89 6.78 -4.47
C CYS A 10 7.04 7.96 -5.45
N GLY A 11 5.90 8.51 -5.89
CA GLY A 11 5.87 9.66 -6.81
C GLY A 11 6.08 11.04 -6.18
N ARG A 12 6.51 11.12 -4.91
CA ARG A 12 6.72 12.42 -4.23
C ARG A 12 8.02 13.06 -4.72
N ASP A 13 8.01 14.36 -5.00
CA ASP A 13 9.23 15.11 -5.35
C ASP A 13 10.19 15.14 -4.14
N PRO A 14 11.35 14.47 -4.21
CA PRO A 14 12.28 14.42 -3.09
C PRO A 14 12.85 15.79 -2.76
N GLN A 15 12.90 16.76 -3.67
CA GLN A 15 13.47 18.09 -3.39
C GLN A 15 12.55 18.96 -2.53
N ALA A 16 11.25 18.67 -2.55
CA ALA A 16 10.25 19.38 -1.77
C ALA A 16 10.06 18.84 -0.34
N LEU A 17 10.80 17.79 0.06
CA LEU A 17 10.64 17.12 1.35
C LEU A 17 11.78 17.44 2.33
N ASP A 18 11.43 17.72 3.58
CA ASP A 18 12.36 17.71 4.70
C ASP A 18 12.73 16.27 5.13
N GLU A 19 13.64 16.15 6.10
CA GLU A 19 14.12 14.86 6.59
C GLU A 19 13.01 13.96 7.17
N GLN A 20 12.09 14.54 7.94
CA GLN A 20 10.99 13.80 8.56
C GLN A 20 9.98 13.35 7.51
N GLN A 21 9.68 14.20 6.53
CA GLN A 21 8.81 13.91 5.41
C GLN A 21 9.40 12.84 4.49
N MET A 22 10.72 12.84 4.27
CA MET A 22 11.40 11.74 3.56
C MET A 22 11.29 10.43 4.32
N ALA A 23 11.58 10.41 5.62
CA ALA A 23 11.46 9.19 6.44
C ALA A 23 10.02 8.65 6.42
N ARG A 24 9.04 9.53 6.58
CA ARG A 24 7.61 9.20 6.48
C ARG A 24 7.25 8.62 5.11
N ALA A 25 7.69 9.25 4.01
CA ALA A 25 7.43 8.75 2.67
C ALA A 25 7.98 7.34 2.45
N VAL A 26 9.19 7.06 2.92
CA VAL A 26 9.79 5.72 2.83
C VAL A 26 8.98 4.71 3.64
N VAL A 27 8.66 5.02 4.91
CA VAL A 27 7.92 4.10 5.79
C VAL A 27 6.52 3.82 5.24
N GLU A 28 5.80 4.86 4.82
CA GLU A 28 4.47 4.73 4.21
C GLU A 28 4.53 3.85 2.97
N SER A 29 5.43 4.13 2.03
CA SER A 29 5.50 3.39 0.76
C SER A 29 6.00 1.95 0.93
N VAL A 30 6.89 1.68 1.89
CA VAL A 30 7.29 0.30 2.20
C VAL A 30 6.14 -0.46 2.86
N ALA A 31 5.42 0.16 3.79
CA ALA A 31 4.28 -0.46 4.45
C ALA A 31 3.14 -0.77 3.47
N GLU A 32 2.79 0.19 2.61
CA GLU A 32 1.79 0.07 1.55
C GLU A 32 2.16 -1.06 0.56
N ASN A 33 3.38 -1.02 0.00
CA ASN A 33 3.82 -2.09 -0.91
C ASN A 33 3.87 -3.47 -0.23
N THR A 34 4.24 -3.54 1.05
CA THR A 34 4.23 -4.81 1.79
C THR A 34 2.81 -5.33 1.97
N SER A 35 1.87 -4.44 2.29
CA SER A 35 0.45 -4.76 2.39
C SER A 35 -0.07 -5.35 1.09
N ASP A 36 0.11 -4.66 -0.03
CA ASP A 36 -0.67 -5.00 -1.23
C ASP A 36 0.07 -5.96 -2.16
N ALA A 37 1.40 -5.90 -2.23
CA ALA A 37 2.15 -6.82 -3.08
C ALA A 37 2.29 -8.22 -2.44
N VAL A 38 2.31 -8.30 -1.11
CA VAL A 38 2.59 -9.55 -0.37
C VAL A 38 1.40 -9.99 0.45
N VAL A 39 1.04 -9.24 1.49
CA VAL A 39 0.09 -9.73 2.51
C VAL A 39 -1.31 -9.89 1.94
N GLY A 40 -1.84 -8.88 1.23
CA GLY A 40 -3.14 -8.92 0.59
C GLY A 40 -3.24 -10.06 -0.44
N ALA A 41 -2.20 -10.24 -1.27
CA ALA A 41 -2.14 -11.33 -2.23
C ALA A 41 -2.17 -12.71 -1.55
N LEU A 42 -1.46 -12.87 -0.43
CA LEU A 42 -1.49 -14.10 0.37
C LEU A 42 -2.83 -14.32 1.07
N VAL A 43 -3.46 -13.26 1.57
CA VAL A 43 -4.78 -13.34 2.22
C VAL A 43 -5.84 -13.84 1.25
N TRP A 44 -5.94 -13.22 0.08
CA TRP A 44 -6.92 -13.62 -0.93
C TRP A 44 -6.54 -14.95 -1.60
N GLY A 45 -5.24 -15.24 -1.74
CA GLY A 45 -4.74 -16.53 -2.15
C GLY A 45 -5.10 -17.66 -1.19
N ALA A 46 -5.05 -17.41 0.12
CA ALA A 46 -5.45 -18.37 1.14
C ALA A 46 -6.98 -18.56 1.19
N ALA A 47 -7.74 -17.47 1.01
CA ALA A 47 -9.20 -17.50 1.09
C ALA A 47 -9.86 -18.18 -0.13
N ALA A 48 -9.35 -17.94 -1.34
CA ALA A 48 -9.99 -18.39 -2.59
C ALA A 48 -9.01 -19.02 -3.59
N GLY A 49 -7.80 -19.40 -3.17
CA GLY A 49 -6.80 -20.02 -4.02
C GLY A 49 -6.23 -19.07 -5.07
N VAL A 50 -5.72 -19.65 -6.16
CA VAL A 50 -5.18 -18.91 -7.31
C VAL A 50 -6.18 -17.87 -7.86
N PRO A 51 -7.49 -18.16 -8.02
CA PRO A 51 -8.46 -17.15 -8.45
C PRO A 51 -8.51 -15.92 -7.54
N GLY A 52 -8.49 -16.10 -6.22
CA GLY A 52 -8.50 -14.99 -5.25
C GLY A 52 -7.25 -14.13 -5.35
N LEU A 53 -6.07 -14.77 -5.43
CA LEU A 53 -4.80 -14.07 -5.62
C LEU A 53 -4.80 -13.22 -6.90
N LEU A 54 -5.23 -13.81 -8.03
CA LEU A 54 -5.27 -13.11 -9.31
C LEU A 54 -6.30 -11.97 -9.30
N ALA A 55 -7.47 -12.20 -8.72
CA ALA A 55 -8.51 -11.18 -8.59
C ALA A 55 -8.01 -9.98 -7.77
N PHE A 56 -7.38 -10.23 -6.63
CA PHE A 56 -6.81 -9.16 -5.80
C PHE A 56 -5.73 -8.37 -6.55
N ARG A 57 -4.79 -9.05 -7.21
CA ARG A 57 -3.76 -8.38 -8.04
C ARG A 57 -4.36 -7.59 -9.19
N ALA A 58 -5.45 -8.06 -9.79
CA ALA A 58 -6.16 -7.33 -10.84
C ALA A 58 -6.81 -6.05 -10.30
N VAL A 59 -7.44 -6.10 -9.12
CA VAL A 59 -8.01 -4.91 -8.47
C VAL A 59 -6.92 -3.87 -8.16
N ASN A 60 -5.82 -4.29 -7.54
CA ASN A 60 -4.71 -3.41 -7.19
C ASN A 60 -4.03 -2.80 -8.43
N THR A 61 -3.91 -3.58 -9.50
CA THR A 61 -3.40 -3.06 -10.78
C THR A 61 -4.39 -2.06 -11.39
N LEU A 62 -5.69 -2.33 -11.34
CA LEU A 62 -6.70 -1.43 -11.86
C LEU A 62 -6.68 -0.10 -11.13
N ASP A 63 -6.56 -0.11 -9.79
CA ASP A 63 -6.43 1.13 -9.02
C ASP A 63 -5.19 1.95 -9.42
N ALA A 64 -4.02 1.31 -9.53
CA ALA A 64 -2.81 2.00 -9.97
C ALA A 64 -2.96 2.65 -11.37
N MET A 65 -3.71 2.00 -12.27
CA MET A 65 -3.91 2.47 -13.64
C MET A 65 -4.93 3.60 -13.77
N VAL A 66 -6.05 3.55 -13.02
CA VAL A 66 -7.18 4.48 -13.22
C VAL A 66 -7.77 5.09 -11.95
N GLY A 67 -7.33 4.68 -10.77
CA GLY A 67 -7.80 5.20 -9.47
C GLY A 67 -7.30 6.59 -9.11
N HIS A 68 -6.19 7.02 -9.71
CA HIS A 68 -5.64 8.36 -9.48
C HIS A 68 -6.54 9.46 -10.07
N LYS A 69 -6.61 10.60 -9.38
CA LYS A 69 -7.35 11.77 -9.83
C LYS A 69 -6.66 12.40 -11.05
N SER A 70 -7.21 12.16 -12.23
CA SER A 70 -6.81 12.83 -13.47
C SER A 70 -8.04 13.42 -14.18
N PRO A 71 -7.87 14.40 -15.09
CA PRO A 71 -8.98 14.91 -15.89
C PRO A 71 -9.77 13.80 -16.62
N ARG A 72 -9.07 12.72 -17.00
CA ARG A 72 -9.65 11.55 -17.67
C ARG A 72 -10.47 10.66 -16.73
N HIS A 73 -9.97 10.42 -15.51
CA HIS A 73 -10.55 9.45 -14.57
C HIS A 73 -11.41 10.08 -13.46
N LEU A 74 -11.49 11.41 -13.39
CA LEU A 74 -12.16 12.15 -12.31
C LEU A 74 -13.58 11.65 -11.98
N ARG A 75 -14.32 11.20 -12.98
CA ARG A 75 -15.74 10.81 -12.86
C ARG A 75 -15.95 9.35 -12.46
N TYR A 76 -14.99 8.46 -12.70
CA TYR A 76 -15.18 7.00 -12.56
C TYR A 76 -14.03 6.25 -11.90
N GLY A 77 -12.81 6.82 -11.84
CA GLY A 77 -11.66 6.20 -11.17
C GLY A 77 -11.88 5.96 -9.67
N TRP A 78 -12.80 6.70 -9.05
CA TRP A 78 -13.14 6.49 -7.64
C TRP A 78 -13.66 5.07 -7.37
N ALA A 79 -14.29 4.41 -8.35
CA ALA A 79 -14.85 3.08 -8.17
C ALA A 79 -13.74 2.03 -8.04
N SER A 80 -12.66 2.13 -8.82
CA SER A 80 -11.51 1.23 -8.68
C SER A 80 -10.79 1.47 -7.36
N ALA A 81 -10.55 2.74 -6.99
CA ALA A 81 -9.90 3.08 -5.73
C ALA A 81 -10.67 2.57 -4.51
N ARG A 82 -12.00 2.73 -4.52
CA ARG A 82 -12.83 2.27 -3.41
C ARG A 82 -12.96 0.75 -3.36
N LEU A 83 -12.90 0.07 -4.50
CA LEU A 83 -12.84 -1.38 -4.54
C LEU A 83 -11.51 -1.87 -3.96
N ASP A 84 -10.40 -1.25 -4.34
CA ASP A 84 -9.07 -1.57 -3.83
C ASP A 84 -8.97 -1.35 -2.31
N ASP A 85 -9.44 -0.20 -1.81
CA ASP A 85 -9.54 0.08 -0.38
C ASP A 85 -10.31 -1.02 0.39
N LEU A 86 -11.41 -1.49 -0.19
CA LEU A 86 -12.27 -2.50 0.42
C LEU A 86 -11.58 -3.87 0.47
N VAL A 87 -10.99 -4.30 -0.65
CA VAL A 87 -10.34 -5.63 -0.72
C VAL A 87 -8.96 -5.63 -0.05
N GLY A 88 -8.29 -4.49 0.04
CA GLY A 88 -7.00 -4.30 0.70
C GLY A 88 -7.11 -4.25 2.22
N TRP A 89 -8.26 -3.85 2.77
CA TRP A 89 -8.46 -3.67 4.21
C TRP A 89 -8.00 -4.85 5.08
N PRO A 90 -8.31 -6.13 4.77
CA PRO A 90 -7.83 -7.26 5.55
C PRO A 90 -6.29 -7.40 5.51
N GLY A 91 -5.70 -7.21 4.33
CA GLY A 91 -4.25 -7.27 4.12
C GLY A 91 -3.52 -6.18 4.91
N ALA A 92 -4.04 -4.94 4.87
CA ALA A 92 -3.49 -3.81 5.60
C ALA A 92 -3.50 -4.06 7.12
N ARG A 93 -4.59 -4.60 7.68
CA ARG A 93 -4.68 -4.94 9.11
C ARG A 93 -3.69 -6.02 9.51
N LEU A 94 -3.58 -7.08 8.72
CA LEU A 94 -2.62 -8.16 8.99
C LEU A 94 -1.17 -7.68 8.87
N THR A 95 -0.89 -6.80 7.92
CA THR A 95 0.44 -6.18 7.76
C THR A 95 0.81 -5.36 8.99
N ALA A 96 -0.10 -4.52 9.48
CA ALA A 96 0.12 -3.74 10.70
C ALA A 96 0.37 -4.63 11.92
N LEU A 97 -0.42 -5.71 12.09
CA LEU A 97 -0.24 -6.67 13.17
C LEU A 97 1.09 -7.43 13.07
N ALA A 98 1.46 -7.86 11.87
CA ALA A 98 2.73 -8.54 11.62
C ALA A 98 3.92 -7.62 11.91
N ALA A 99 3.87 -6.36 11.47
CA ALA A 99 4.89 -5.37 11.75
C ALA A 99 5.01 -5.10 13.27
N ALA A 100 3.88 -4.95 13.97
CA ALA A 100 3.87 -4.76 15.42
C ALA A 100 4.44 -5.98 16.19
N ALA A 101 4.16 -7.20 15.71
CA ALA A 101 4.64 -8.44 16.33
C ALA A 101 6.15 -8.67 16.09
N ALA A 102 6.62 -8.40 14.88
CA ALA A 102 8.02 -8.55 14.48
C ALA A 102 8.93 -7.42 15.01
N GLY A 103 8.35 -6.25 15.30
CA GLY A 103 9.09 -5.09 15.78
C GLY A 103 9.64 -5.27 17.21
N PRO A 104 10.75 -4.57 17.54
CA PRO A 104 11.39 -4.67 18.85
C PRO A 104 10.56 -4.08 20.01
N HIS A 105 9.63 -3.16 19.72
CA HIS A 105 8.82 -2.44 20.71
C HIS A 105 7.33 -2.72 20.55
N ARG A 106 6.93 -3.98 20.73
CA ARG A 106 5.53 -4.45 20.54
C ARG A 106 4.48 -3.60 21.29
N ARG A 107 4.75 -3.26 22.57
CA ARG A 107 3.83 -2.45 23.40
C ARG A 107 3.70 -0.99 22.92
N GLY A 108 4.75 -0.43 22.32
CA GLY A 108 4.71 0.90 21.72
C GLY A 108 3.94 0.88 20.41
N ALA A 109 4.15 -0.15 19.58
CA ALA A 109 3.48 -0.30 18.28
C ALA A 109 1.95 -0.45 18.41
N VAL A 110 1.45 -1.13 19.45
CA VAL A 110 0.01 -1.30 19.68
C VAL A 110 -0.67 -0.01 20.19
N ARG A 111 0.11 0.97 20.67
CA ARG A 111 -0.40 2.24 21.22
C ARG A 111 -0.32 3.42 20.24
N ALA A 112 0.37 3.24 19.11
CA ALA A 112 0.50 4.23 18.04
C ALA A 112 -0.73 4.20 17.14
#